data_AF-A0A9P6DK61-F1
#
_entry.id   AF-A0A9P6DK61-F1
#
_cell.length_a   1.000
_cell.length_b   1.000
_cell.length_c   1.000
_cell.angle_alpha   90.00
_cell.angle_beta   90.00
_cell.angle_gamma   90.00
#
_symmetry.space_group_name_H-M   'P 1'
#
loop_
_entity.id
_entity.type
_entity.pdbx_description
1 polymer ?
#
loop_
_entity_poly.entity_id
_entity_poly.type
_entity_poly.pdbx_seq_one_letter_code
_entity_poly.pdbx_strand_id
1 'polypeptide(L)'
;MEPVSIRDINDSLKAEWARSRARQMRWLEEEQLIQEEMRRVIAYLDWRASWWITQGERRSGSVTPELQDGLQAYAAKQANILRGIRQRFACMWHPRLQAFHLTADWFKDASLVLPSVGAIAPPPPSFTAIEPDGSLNNVD
;
A
#
# COMPACT_ATOMS: atom_id res chain seq x y z
N MET A 1 37.54 -39.49 -0.23
CA MET A 1 36.25 -38.78 -0.19
C MET A 1 35.23 -39.85 0.16
N GLU A 2 34.76 -39.88 1.40
CA GLU A 2 33.75 -40.85 1.85
C GLU A 2 32.46 -40.66 1.04
N PRO A 3 31.82 -41.73 0.55
CA PRO A 3 30.58 -41.62 -0.20
C PRO A 3 29.47 -41.09 0.72
N VAL A 4 28.79 -40.02 0.29
CA VAL A 4 27.66 -39.45 1.04
C VAL A 4 26.61 -40.53 1.25
N SER A 5 26.27 -40.81 2.51
CA SER A 5 25.27 -41.82 2.84
C SER A 5 23.89 -41.36 2.40
N ILE A 6 23.05 -42.29 1.93
CA ILE A 6 21.64 -42.02 1.58
C ILE A 6 20.89 -41.38 2.75
N ARG A 7 21.27 -41.72 3.99
CA ARG A 7 20.71 -41.12 5.19
C ARG A 7 21.02 -39.62 5.28
N ASP A 8 22.27 -39.24 5.04
CA ASP A 8 22.71 -37.84 5.09
C ASP A 8 22.04 -37.03 3.98
N ILE A 9 21.83 -37.62 2.81
CA ILE A 9 21.07 -37.00 1.71
C ILE A 9 19.61 -36.81 2.11
N ASN A 10 18.98 -37.81 2.72
CA ASN A 10 17.58 -37.72 3.16
C ASN A 10 17.39 -36.68 4.27
N ASP A 11 18.31 -36.63 5.23
CA ASP A 11 18.25 -35.67 6.32
C ASP A 11 18.53 -34.24 5.83
N SER A 12 19.47 -34.07 4.89
CA SER A 12 19.67 -32.82 4.14
C SER A 12 18.41 -32.37 3.40
N LEU A 13 17.76 -33.28 2.66
CA LEU A 13 16.55 -32.98 1.90
C LEU A 13 15.39 -32.57 2.80
N LYS A 14 15.19 -33.27 3.93
CA LYS A 14 14.17 -32.89 4.93
C LYS A 14 14.45 -31.51 5.52
N ALA A 15 15.71 -31.19 5.79
CA ALA A 15 16.10 -29.88 6.31
C ALA A 15 15.85 -28.76 5.27
N GLU A 16 16.17 -28.99 4.00
CA GLU A 16 15.88 -28.03 2.93
C GLU A 16 14.38 -27.86 2.69
N TRP A 17 13.61 -28.95 2.74
CA TRP A 17 12.15 -28.88 2.63
C TRP A 17 11.55 -28.13 3.80
N ALA A 18 11.97 -28.40 5.04
CA ALA A 18 11.49 -27.70 6.23
C ALA A 18 11.79 -26.20 6.15
N ARG A 19 13.00 -25.82 5.69
CA ARG A 19 13.37 -24.42 5.45
C ARG A 19 12.52 -23.77 4.37
N SER A 20 12.29 -24.45 3.25
CA SER A 20 11.48 -23.94 2.14
C SER A 20 10.02 -23.76 2.55
N ARG A 21 9.47 -24.74 3.29
CA ARG A 21 8.12 -24.67 3.86
C ARG A 21 7.98 -23.54 4.87
N ALA A 22 8.96 -23.33 5.75
CA ALA A 22 8.94 -22.21 6.70
C ALA A 22 8.93 -20.84 5.99
N ARG A 23 9.69 -20.70 4.89
CA ARG A 23 9.66 -19.48 4.06
C ARG A 23 8.29 -19.28 3.40
N GLN A 24 7.72 -20.34 2.84
CA GLN A 24 6.38 -20.30 2.25
C GLN A 24 5.33 -19.84 3.26
N MET A 25 5.32 -20.40 4.48
CA MET A 25 4.39 -20.00 5.53
C MET A 25 4.55 -18.52 5.89
N ARG A 26 5.78 -18.05 6.05
CA ARG A 26 6.06 -16.63 6.32
C ARG A 26 5.59 -15.71 5.18
N TRP A 27 5.78 -16.12 3.92
CA TRP A 27 5.29 -15.34 2.78
C TRP A 27 3.77 -15.24 2.76
N LEU A 28 3.06 -16.30 3.11
CA LEU A 28 1.59 -16.28 3.22
C LEU A 28 1.10 -15.35 4.35
N GLU A 29 1.86 -15.26 5.46
CA GLU A 29 1.58 -14.28 6.52
C GLU A 29 1.82 -12.85 6.02
N GLU A 30 2.95 -12.61 5.34
CA GLU A 30 3.32 -11.29 4.83
C GLU A 30 2.30 -10.76 3.80
N GLU A 31 1.78 -11.64 2.94
CA GLU A 31 0.73 -11.29 1.98
C GLU A 31 -0.54 -10.76 2.67
N GLN A 32 -0.93 -11.36 3.80
CA GLN A 32 -2.08 -10.90 4.59
C GLN A 32 -1.77 -9.58 5.31
N LEU A 33 -0.56 -9.44 5.85
CA LEU A 33 -0.12 -8.22 6.52
C LEU A 33 -0.08 -7.03 5.56
N ILE A 34 0.44 -7.20 4.35
CA ILE A 34 0.49 -6.13 3.34
C ILE A 34 -0.91 -5.65 2.98
N GLN A 35 -1.87 -6.57 2.82
CA GLN A 35 -3.26 -6.20 2.52
C GLN A 35 -3.91 -5.39 3.66
N GLU A 36 -3.65 -5.79 4.90
CA GLU A 36 -4.15 -5.08 6.07
C GLU A 36 -3.49 -3.70 6.22
N GLU A 37 -2.19 -3.57 5.93
CA GLU A 37 -1.51 -2.28 5.94
C GLU A 37 -2.02 -1.36 4.83
N MET A 38 -2.29 -1.87 3.61
CA MET A 38 -2.96 -1.10 2.56
C MET A 38 -4.32 -0.55 3.03
N ARG A 39 -5.13 -1.41 3.67
CA ARG A 39 -6.42 -0.99 4.24
C ARG A 39 -6.26 0.09 5.29
N ARG A 40 -5.33 -0.09 6.23
CA ARG A 40 -5.06 0.86 7.33
C ARG A 40 -4.58 2.20 6.82
N VAL A 41 -3.72 2.23 5.80
CA VAL A 41 -3.27 3.48 5.18
C VAL A 41 -4.45 4.26 4.61
N ILE A 42 -5.34 3.60 3.88
CA ILE A 42 -6.53 4.25 3.31
C ILE A 42 -7.46 4.78 4.41
N ALA A 43 -7.73 3.97 5.43
CA ALA A 43 -8.56 4.37 6.57
C ALA A 43 -7.94 5.54 7.36
N TYR A 44 -6.64 5.52 7.58
CA TYR A 44 -5.91 6.59 8.25
C TYR A 44 -5.99 7.91 7.48
N LEU A 45 -5.79 7.87 6.17
CA LEU A 45 -5.84 9.08 5.33
C LEU A 45 -7.23 9.72 5.35
N ASP A 46 -8.30 8.92 5.33
CA ASP A 46 -9.66 9.42 5.38
C ASP A 46 -10.02 9.99 6.77
N TRP A 47 -9.66 9.27 7.83
CA TRP A 47 -9.79 9.75 9.20
C TRP A 47 -9.03 11.07 9.40
N ARG A 48 -7.79 11.15 8.90
CA ARG A 48 -6.94 12.34 9.05
C ARG A 48 -7.48 13.52 8.25
N ALA A 49 -8.04 13.28 7.07
CA ALA A 49 -8.71 14.31 6.28
C ALA A 49 -9.93 14.87 7.04
N SER A 50 -10.75 14.00 7.63
CA SER A 50 -11.89 14.40 8.45
C SER A 50 -11.46 15.15 9.71
N TRP A 51 -10.36 14.74 10.34
CA TRP A 51 -9.76 15.44 11.47
C TRP A 51 -9.31 16.86 11.09
N TRP A 52 -8.76 17.08 9.89
CA TRP A 52 -8.37 18.43 9.46
C TRP A 52 -9.56 19.38 9.37
N ILE A 53 -10.72 18.92 8.89
CA ILE A 53 -11.93 19.74 8.84
C ILE A 53 -12.30 20.26 10.23
N THR A 54 -12.25 19.40 11.25
CA THR A 54 -12.55 19.82 12.64
C THR A 54 -11.52 20.81 13.21
N GLN A 55 -10.29 20.84 12.68
CA GLN A 55 -9.29 21.82 13.11
C GLN A 55 -9.57 23.23 12.60
N GLY A 56 -10.27 23.37 11.47
CA GLY A 56 -10.64 24.70 10.94
C GLY A 56 -11.54 25.49 11.89
N GLU A 57 -12.38 24.80 12.66
CA GLU A 57 -13.35 25.39 13.59
C GLU A 57 -12.83 25.50 15.03
N ARG A 58 -11.63 24.97 15.31
CA ARG A 58 -11.12 24.84 16.68
C ARG A 58 -10.92 26.18 17.41
N ARG A 59 -10.74 27.27 16.67
CA ARG A 59 -10.54 28.63 17.20
C ARG A 59 -11.70 29.58 16.90
N SER A 60 -12.83 29.05 16.43
CA SER A 60 -14.02 29.86 16.12
C SER A 60 -14.41 30.75 17.30
N GLY A 61 -14.60 32.04 17.03
CA GLY A 61 -14.97 33.05 18.04
C GLY A 61 -13.81 33.61 18.87
N SER A 62 -12.59 33.07 18.76
CA SER A 62 -11.39 33.56 19.46
C SER A 62 -10.43 34.36 18.56
N VAL A 63 -10.70 34.42 17.25
CA VAL A 63 -9.84 35.05 16.24
C VAL A 63 -10.64 35.99 15.36
N THR A 64 -9.96 36.86 14.61
CA THR A 64 -10.63 37.74 13.63
C THR A 64 -11.30 36.90 12.54
N PRO A 65 -12.39 37.40 11.91
CA PRO A 65 -13.07 36.68 10.84
C PRO A 65 -12.15 36.28 9.69
N GLU A 66 -11.22 37.15 9.30
CA GLU A 66 -10.28 36.90 8.20
C GLU A 66 -9.31 35.76 8.53
N LEU A 67 -8.87 35.70 9.79
CA LEU A 67 -8.02 34.59 10.26
C LEU A 67 -8.82 33.29 10.37
N GLN A 68 -10.09 33.37 10.77
CA GLN A 68 -10.99 32.21 10.80
C GLN A 68 -11.19 31.62 9.40
N ASP A 69 -11.43 32.46 8.40
CA ASP A 69 -11.56 32.05 6.99
C ASP A 69 -10.26 31.39 6.49
N GLY A 70 -9.10 31.98 6.82
CA GLY A 70 -7.80 31.43 6.47
C GLY A 70 -7.56 30.04 7.09
N LEU A 71 -7.95 29.84 8.35
CA LEU A 71 -7.84 28.55 9.04
C LEU A 71 -8.74 27.48 8.41
N GLN A 72 -9.98 27.83 8.07
CA GLN A 72 -10.91 26.93 7.39
C GLN A 72 -10.41 26.57 5.99
N ALA A 73 -9.96 27.55 5.21
CA ALA A 73 -9.39 27.33 3.88
C ALA A 73 -8.16 26.41 3.94
N TYR A 74 -7.28 26.61 4.92
CA TYR A 74 -6.11 25.75 5.11
C TYR A 74 -6.49 24.32 5.52
N ALA A 75 -7.40 24.17 6.48
CA ALA A 75 -7.92 22.88 6.90
C ALA A 75 -8.56 22.11 5.72
N ALA A 76 -9.39 22.78 4.93
CA ALA A 76 -10.01 22.21 3.74
C ALA A 76 -8.96 21.77 2.70
N LYS A 77 -7.93 22.60 2.47
CA LYS A 77 -6.80 22.26 1.60
C LYS A 77 -6.08 20.99 2.06
N GLN A 78 -5.77 20.88 3.36
CA GLN A 78 -5.09 19.70 3.92
C GLN A 78 -5.96 18.44 3.79
N ALA A 79 -7.25 18.54 4.10
CA ALA A 79 -8.19 17.44 3.93
C ALA A 79 -8.25 16.97 2.46
N ASN A 80 -8.28 17.91 1.51
CA ASN A 80 -8.30 17.58 0.08
C ASN A 80 -7.02 16.87 -0.38
N ILE A 81 -5.85 17.34 0.06
CA ILE A 81 -4.56 16.70 -0.25
C ILE A 81 -4.56 15.24 0.22
N LEU A 82 -4.96 14.98 1.47
CA LEU A 82 -4.98 13.63 2.04
C LEU A 82 -5.99 12.71 1.31
N ARG A 83 -7.16 13.23 0.94
CA ARG A 83 -8.14 12.49 0.11
C ARG A 83 -7.58 12.17 -1.27
N GLY A 84 -6.81 13.08 -1.88
CA GLY A 84 -6.12 12.83 -3.14
C GLY A 84 -5.06 11.74 -3.03
N ILE A 85 -4.26 11.74 -1.95
CA ILE A 85 -3.28 10.65 -1.69
C ILE A 85 -4.01 9.31 -1.52
N ARG A 86 -5.09 9.29 -0.73
CA ARG A 86 -5.92 8.10 -0.52
C ARG A 86 -6.43 7.54 -1.84
N GLN A 87 -6.98 8.39 -2.70
CA GLN A 87 -7.47 7.99 -4.01
C GLN A 87 -6.35 7.45 -4.91
N ARG A 88 -5.18 8.10 -4.91
CA ARG A 88 -4.03 7.63 -5.70
C ARG A 88 -3.55 6.25 -5.26
N PHE A 89 -3.46 5.99 -3.96
CA PHE A 89 -3.13 4.66 -3.45
C PHE A 89 -4.20 3.63 -3.80
N ALA A 90 -5.48 3.98 -3.66
CA ALA A 90 -6.57 3.11 -4.06
C ALA A 90 -6.51 2.73 -5.55
N CYS A 91 -6.30 3.71 -6.44
CA CYS A 91 -6.12 3.47 -7.88
C CYS A 91 -4.89 2.60 -8.18
N MET A 92 -3.82 2.71 -7.40
CA MET A 92 -2.59 1.94 -7.60
C MET A 92 -2.71 0.49 -7.10
N TRP A 93 -3.36 0.28 -5.95
CA TRP A 93 -3.43 -1.01 -5.29
C TRP A 93 -4.58 -1.88 -5.80
N HIS A 94 -5.72 -1.28 -6.16
CA HIS A 94 -6.89 -2.03 -6.63
C HIS A 94 -6.57 -2.95 -7.84
N PRO A 95 -5.92 -2.49 -8.92
CA PRO A 95 -5.59 -3.36 -10.05
C PRO A 95 -4.61 -4.49 -9.68
N ARG A 96 -3.68 -4.23 -8.75
CA ARG A 96 -2.71 -5.24 -8.29
C ARG A 96 -3.40 -6.33 -7.49
N LEU A 97 -4.27 -5.95 -6.56
CA LEU A 97 -5.04 -6.91 -5.77
C LEU A 97 -5.98 -7.75 -6.64
N GLN A 98 -6.59 -7.14 -7.66
CA GLN A 98 -7.38 -7.87 -8.66
C GLN A 98 -6.53 -8.88 -9.46
N ALA A 99 -5.34 -8.48 -9.91
CA ALA A 99 -4.44 -9.36 -10.68
C ALA A 99 -3.98 -10.59 -9.89
N PHE A 100 -3.87 -10.48 -8.55
CA PHE A 100 -3.51 -11.60 -7.67
C PHE A 100 -4.73 -12.31 -7.05
N HIS A 101 -5.96 -11.98 -7.48
CA HIS A 101 -7.21 -12.51 -6.92
C HIS A 101 -7.36 -12.30 -5.40
N LEU A 102 -6.71 -11.26 -4.86
CA LEU A 102 -6.82 -10.85 -3.47
C LEU A 102 -8.04 -9.93 -3.35
N THR A 103 -9.19 -10.51 -3.02
CA THR A 103 -10.44 -9.76 -2.85
C THR A 103 -10.38 -8.95 -1.55
N ALA A 104 -10.09 -7.67 -1.68
CA ALA A 104 -10.14 -6.73 -0.56
C ALA A 104 -11.56 -6.17 -0.42
N ASP A 105 -12.35 -6.76 0.49
CA ASP A 105 -13.73 -6.32 0.78
C ASP A 105 -13.83 -4.84 1.18
N TRP A 106 -12.75 -4.27 1.70
CA TRP A 106 -12.65 -2.87 2.12
C TRP A 106 -12.55 -1.87 0.95
N PHE A 107 -12.39 -2.32 -0.31
CA PHE A 107 -12.53 -1.44 -1.48
C PHE A 107 -13.98 -1.15 -1.86
N LYS A 108 -14.95 -1.85 -1.27
CA LYS A 108 -16.38 -1.66 -1.54
C LYS A 108 -16.94 -0.35 -0.98
N ASP A 109 -16.16 0.38 -0.18
CA ASP A 109 -16.57 1.67 0.34
C ASP A 109 -16.78 2.67 -0.80
N ALA A 110 -18.03 3.13 -0.94
CA ALA A 110 -18.47 4.08 -1.96
C ALA A 110 -17.72 5.42 -1.93
N SER A 111 -16.95 5.70 -0.87
CA SER A 111 -16.06 6.88 -0.79
C SER A 111 -14.86 6.79 -1.73
N LEU A 112 -14.54 5.60 -2.24
CA LEU A 112 -13.36 5.36 -3.08
C LEU A 112 -13.57 5.62 -4.56
N VAL A 113 -14.75 6.10 -5.02
CA VAL A 113 -15.14 6.29 -6.45
C VAL A 113 -13.90 6.46 -7.31
N LEU A 114 -13.43 5.32 -7.85
CA LEU A 114 -12.23 5.31 -8.67
C LEU A 114 -12.67 5.94 -9.99
N PRO A 115 -12.04 7.03 -10.45
CA PRO A 115 -12.31 7.52 -11.79
C PRO A 115 -12.05 6.35 -12.73
N SER A 116 -13.01 6.09 -13.63
CA SER A 116 -12.89 4.99 -14.60
C SER A 116 -11.51 5.06 -15.24
N VAL A 117 -10.86 3.90 -15.32
CA VAL A 117 -9.44 3.59 -15.61
C VAL A 117 -8.78 4.30 -16.82
N GLY A 118 -9.41 5.26 -17.49
CA GLY A 118 -8.92 5.94 -18.69
C GLY A 118 -8.14 7.25 -18.51
N ALA A 119 -8.01 7.83 -17.31
CA ALA A 119 -7.46 9.20 -17.16
C ALA A 119 -6.12 9.33 -16.43
N ILE A 120 -5.64 8.27 -15.77
CA ILE A 120 -4.33 8.31 -15.09
C ILE A 120 -3.33 7.66 -16.03
N ALA A 121 -2.54 8.48 -16.72
CA ALA A 121 -1.40 8.02 -17.49
C ALA A 121 -0.59 7.03 -16.63
N PRO A 122 -0.18 5.87 -17.20
CA PRO A 122 0.57 4.88 -16.45
C PRO A 122 1.77 5.60 -15.80
N PRO A 123 2.02 5.40 -14.50
CA PRO A 123 3.22 5.95 -13.89
C PRO A 123 4.41 5.49 -14.73
N PRO A 124 5.38 6.38 -15.04
CA PRO A 124 6.58 5.97 -15.75
C PRO A 124 7.18 4.76 -15.02
N PRO A 125 7.72 3.76 -15.75
CA PRO A 125 8.18 2.51 -15.16
C PRO A 125 9.37 2.78 -14.23
N SER A 126 9.08 3.14 -12.99
CA SER A 126 10.04 3.28 -11.90
C SER A 126 9.75 2.17 -10.89
N PHE A 127 9.82 0.94 -11.39
CA PHE A 127 10.20 -0.21 -10.61
C PHE A 127 10.71 -1.22 -11.63
N THR A 128 12.03 -1.29 -11.78
CA THR A 128 12.74 -2.29 -12.58
C THR A 128 12.12 -3.66 -12.36
N ALA A 129 11.50 -4.19 -13.42
CA ALA A 129 11.28 -5.62 -13.54
C ALA A 129 12.67 -6.27 -13.48
N ILE A 130 12.89 -7.13 -12.48
CA ILE A 130 14.05 -8.01 -12.49
C ILE A 130 13.72 -9.09 -13.51
N GLU A 131 14.27 -8.97 -14.71
CA GLU A 131 14.34 -10.07 -15.67
C GLU A 131 15.12 -11.23 -15.02
N PRO A 132 14.78 -12.50 -15.31
CA PRO A 132 15.27 -13.67 -14.58
C PRO A 132 16.78 -13.97 -14.74
N ASP A 133 17.54 -13.11 -15.42
CA ASP A 133 18.96 -13.27 -15.72
C ASP A 133 19.89 -12.39 -14.84
N GLY A 134 19.35 -11.59 -13.91
CA GLY A 134 20.16 -10.98 -12.85
C GLY A 134 21.25 -9.98 -13.30
N SER A 135 21.19 -9.44 -14.52
CA SER A 135 22.10 -8.38 -14.93
C SER A 135 21.55 -6.98 -14.59
N LEU A 136 22.37 -6.16 -13.93
CA LEU A 136 22.08 -4.76 -13.62
C LEU A 136 22.59 -3.86 -14.76
N ASN A 137 21.69 -3.23 -15.50
CA ASN A 137 22.07 -2.15 -16.41
C ASN A 137 22.08 -0.82 -15.62
N ASN A 138 23.28 -0.27 -15.41
CA ASN A 138 23.44 1.16 -15.18
C ASN A 138 23.20 1.89 -16.51
N VAL A 139 22.34 2.90 -16.50
CA VAL A 139 22.33 3.95 -17.52
C VAL A 139 22.17 5.29 -16.80
N ASP A 140 22.94 6.26 -17.29
CA ASP A 140 23.24 7.61 -16.79
C ASP A 140 22.05 8.45 -16.30
#